data_AF-A0A3C1F8S5-F1
#
_entry.id   AF-A0A3C1F8S5-F1
#
_cell.length_a   1.000
_cell.length_b   1.000
_cell.length_c   1.000
_cell.angle_alpha   90.00
_cell.angle_beta   90.00
_cell.angle_gamma   90.00
#
_symmetry.space_group_name_H-M   'P 1'
#
loop_
_entity.id
_entity.type
_entity.pdbx_description
1 polymer ?
#
loop_
_entity_poly.entity_id
_entity_poly.type
_entity_poly.pdbx_seq_one_letter_code
_entity_poly.pdbx_strand_id
1 'polypeptide(L)'
;FTLIELLVVVLIIGILAAMAMPAYFKAVERSRTAEADTLIGTVVNAQQRYKMKTGNYTTKWSALDVAPANAADQATYCTKLTKENQANCTDSTEAATVGNGFMMTLVGTTTSTGNTSGVKAKRVGNGQYSYTIYKKYDDPAQAQCEGTTDDDQALCADYKGVDTYAEPAYESSTLQ
;
A
#
# COMPACT_ATOMS: atom_id res chain seq x y z
N PHE A 1 21.10 33.97 -31.61
CA PHE A 1 20.26 32.84 -31.20
C PHE A 1 19.18 32.65 -32.24
N THR A 2 19.07 31.47 -32.84
CA THR A 2 18.23 31.24 -34.02
C THR A 2 17.04 30.33 -33.72
N LEU A 3 16.00 30.37 -34.56
CA LEU A 3 14.83 29.50 -34.39
C LEU A 3 15.21 28.01 -34.52
N ILE A 4 16.20 27.67 -35.35
CA ILE A 4 16.69 26.30 -35.50
C ILE A 4 17.44 25.80 -34.25
N GLU A 5 18.16 26.68 -33.55
CA GLU A 5 18.78 26.34 -32.25
C GLU A 5 17.72 25.95 -31.22
N LEU A 6 16.59 26.66 -31.16
CA LEU A 6 15.47 26.29 -30.29
C LEU A 6 14.79 24.99 -30.68
N LEU A 7 14.63 24.72 -31.98
CA LEU A 7 13.98 23.50 -32.45
C LEU A 7 14.76 22.24 -32.08
N VAL A 8 16.10 22.27 -32.24
CA VAL A 8 16.95 21.13 -31.86
C VAL A 8 16.92 20.90 -30.35
N VAL A 9 16.93 21.98 -29.55
CA VAL A 9 16.85 21.88 -28.08
C VAL A 9 15.54 21.25 -27.63
N VAL A 10 14.40 21.68 -28.17
CA VAL A 10 13.09 21.11 -27.82
C VAL A 10 12.99 19.65 -28.25
N LEU A 11 13.54 19.29 -29.41
CA LEU A 11 13.59 17.91 -29.88
C LEU A 11 14.37 17.01 -28.91
N ILE A 12 15.57 17.44 -28.48
CA ILE A 12 16.40 16.65 -27.55
C ILE A 12 15.68 16.51 -26.19
N ILE A 13 15.08 17.59 -25.66
CA ILE A 13 14.32 17.54 -24.40
C ILE A 13 13.12 16.59 -24.53
N GLY A 14 12.43 16.58 -25.68
CA GLY A 14 11.31 15.68 -25.93
C GLY A 14 11.69 14.19 -25.85
N ILE A 15 12.81 13.80 -26.45
CA ILE A 15 13.29 12.40 -26.40
C ILE A 15 13.68 12.01 -24.98
N LEU A 16 14.41 12.87 -24.27
CA LEU A 16 14.83 12.62 -22.88
C LEU A 16 13.62 12.50 -21.95
N ALA A 17 12.61 13.34 -22.11
CA ALA A 17 11.39 13.30 -21.30
C ALA A 17 10.61 11.99 -21.48
N ALA A 18 10.50 11.48 -22.71
CA ALA A 18 9.82 10.23 -23.00
C ALA A 18 10.48 9.02 -22.31
N MET A 19 11.81 8.98 -22.26
CA MET A 19 12.55 7.91 -21.56
C MET A 19 12.50 8.05 -20.03
N ALA A 20 12.48 9.27 -19.50
CA ALA A 20 12.54 9.53 -18.06
C ALA A 20 11.19 9.29 -17.34
N MET A 21 10.07 9.50 -18.04
CA MET A 21 8.72 9.42 -17.46
C MET A 21 8.38 8.09 -16.75
N PRO A 22 8.58 6.89 -17.36
CA PRO A 22 8.26 5.63 -16.67
C PRO A 22 9.11 5.41 -15.42
N ALA A 23 10.40 5.75 -15.48
CA ALA A 23 11.31 5.65 -14.33
C ALA A 23 10.89 6.58 -13.18
N TYR A 24 10.42 7.79 -13.50
CA TYR A 24 9.90 8.73 -12.51
C TYR A 24 8.67 8.18 -11.78
N PHE A 25 7.70 7.61 -12.50
CA PHE A 25 6.50 7.04 -11.86
C PHE A 25 6.84 5.87 -10.93
N LYS A 26 7.77 4.99 -11.33
CA LYS A 26 8.25 3.91 -10.45
C LYS A 26 8.90 4.47 -9.17
N ALA A 27 9.72 5.52 -9.28
CA ALA A 27 10.36 6.16 -8.12
C ALA A 27 9.35 6.78 -7.15
N VAL A 28 8.31 7.43 -7.68
CA VAL A 28 7.22 7.99 -6.86
C VAL A 28 6.47 6.88 -6.11
N GLU A 29 6.18 5.75 -6.76
CA GLU A 29 5.50 4.62 -6.11
C GLU A 29 6.37 3.92 -5.06
N ARG A 30 7.69 3.83 -5.25
CA ARG A 30 8.62 3.38 -4.19
C ARG A 30 8.51 4.25 -2.93
N SER A 31 8.49 5.58 -3.11
CA SER A 31 8.31 6.50 -1.98
C SER A 31 6.98 6.29 -1.26
N ARG A 32 5.90 6.01 -2.00
CA ARG A 32 4.57 5.74 -1.43
C ARG A 32 4.53 4.41 -0.70
N THR A 33 5.18 3.39 -1.26
CA THR A 33 5.33 2.06 -0.64
C THR A 33 6.05 2.18 0.70
N ALA A 34 7.11 3.00 0.79
CA ALA A 34 7.81 3.26 2.05
C ALA A 34 6.95 3.99 3.10
N GLU A 35 6.11 4.94 2.67
CA GLU A 35 5.13 5.60 3.55
C GLU A 35 4.11 4.57 4.09
N ALA A 36 3.57 3.72 3.22
CA ALA A 36 2.65 2.66 3.61
C ALA A 36 3.30 1.63 4.57
N ASP A 37 4.55 1.25 4.33
CA ASP A 37 5.30 0.35 5.20
C ASP A 37 5.48 0.92 6.62
N THR A 38 5.77 2.22 6.71
CA THR A 38 5.86 2.94 7.99
C THR A 38 4.51 2.96 8.73
N LEU A 39 3.41 3.18 8.00
CA LEU A 39 2.06 3.12 8.56
C LEU A 39 1.72 1.70 9.04
N ILE A 40 2.00 0.68 8.23
CA ILE A 40 1.83 -0.74 8.60
C ILE A 40 2.59 -1.05 9.89
N GLY A 41 3.86 -0.66 9.99
CA GLY A 41 4.67 -0.88 11.19
C GLY A 41 4.08 -0.22 12.44
N THR A 42 3.54 0.99 12.31
CA THR A 42 2.85 1.69 13.41
C THR A 42 1.62 0.92 13.87
N VAL A 43 0.85 0.37 12.92
CA VAL A 43 -0.40 -0.35 13.17
C VAL A 43 -0.15 -1.73 13.77
N VAL A 44 0.84 -2.46 13.27
CA VAL A 44 1.25 -3.74 13.86
C VAL A 44 1.65 -3.55 15.32
N ASN A 45 2.43 -2.51 15.63
CA ASN A 45 2.79 -2.19 17.01
C ASN A 45 1.57 -1.84 17.87
N ALA A 46 0.61 -1.07 17.34
CA ALA A 46 -0.64 -0.76 18.05
C ALA A 46 -1.48 -2.02 18.31
N GLN A 47 -1.55 -2.93 17.33
CA GLN A 47 -2.24 -4.21 17.44
C GLN A 47 -1.59 -5.12 18.49
N GLN A 48 -0.25 -5.18 18.53
CA GLN A 48 0.47 -5.92 19.56
C GLN A 48 0.19 -5.36 20.97
N ARG A 49 0.18 -4.03 21.13
CA ARG A 49 -0.22 -3.40 22.42
C ARG A 49 -1.67 -3.68 22.78
N TYR A 50 -2.58 -3.67 21.80
CA TYR A 50 -3.98 -4.01 22.02
C TYR A 50 -4.13 -5.47 22.48
N LYS A 51 -3.47 -6.41 21.81
CA LYS A 51 -3.39 -7.83 22.21
C LYS A 51 -2.87 -8.00 23.62
N MET A 52 -1.84 -7.25 24.02
CA MET A 52 -1.33 -7.30 25.40
C MET A 52 -2.35 -6.83 26.44
N LYS A 53 -3.31 -5.97 26.07
CA LYS A 53 -4.37 -5.47 26.97
C LYS A 53 -5.61 -6.34 27.00
N THR A 54 -6.03 -6.88 25.85
CA THR A 54 -7.34 -7.54 25.69
C THR A 54 -7.26 -9.04 25.37
N GLY A 55 -6.05 -9.54 25.10
CA GLY A 55 -5.80 -10.93 24.71
C GLY A 55 -6.08 -11.26 23.25
N ASN A 56 -6.64 -10.34 22.46
CA ASN A 56 -6.99 -10.53 21.05
C ASN A 56 -6.57 -9.32 20.19
N TYR A 57 -6.48 -9.50 18.87
CA TYR A 57 -6.40 -8.35 17.96
C TYR A 57 -7.79 -7.76 17.69
N THR A 58 -7.81 -6.56 17.12
CA THR A 58 -9.03 -5.87 16.76
C THR A 58 -9.12 -5.64 15.26
N THR A 59 -10.34 -5.74 14.72
CA THR A 59 -10.67 -5.29 13.36
C THR A 59 -11.32 -3.90 13.38
N LYS A 60 -11.13 -3.13 14.44
CA LYS A 60 -11.66 -1.77 14.57
C LYS A 60 -10.50 -0.80 14.78
N TRP A 61 -10.32 0.12 13.83
CA TRP A 61 -9.31 1.17 13.94
C TRP A 61 -9.50 2.04 15.18
N SER A 62 -10.76 2.35 15.53
CA SER A 62 -11.14 3.13 16.72
C SER A 62 -10.66 2.52 18.05
N ALA A 63 -10.43 1.21 18.10
CA ALA A 63 -10.04 0.49 19.31
C ALA A 63 -8.51 0.49 19.53
N LEU A 64 -7.73 0.90 18.53
CA LEU A 64 -6.28 1.03 18.64
C LEU A 64 -5.92 2.30 19.41
N ASP A 65 -4.86 2.20 20.21
CA ASP A 65 -4.33 3.35 20.96
C ASP A 65 -3.65 4.38 20.05
N VAL A 66 -3.18 3.92 18.89
CA VAL A 66 -2.64 4.74 17.80
C VAL A 66 -3.45 4.44 16.55
N ALA A 67 -4.44 5.28 16.30
CA ALA A 67 -5.27 5.25 15.11
C ALA A 67 -5.14 6.60 14.37
N PRO A 68 -5.18 6.60 13.03
CA PRO A 68 -5.25 7.84 12.27
C PRO A 68 -6.47 8.68 12.69
N ALA A 69 -6.33 10.00 12.78
CA ALA A 69 -7.40 10.89 13.25
C ALA A 69 -8.68 10.78 12.40
N ASN A 70 -8.52 10.48 11.11
CA ASN A 70 -9.60 10.29 10.15
C ASN A 70 -10.10 8.83 10.08
N ALA A 71 -9.63 7.92 10.94
CA ALA A 71 -10.15 6.55 10.97
C ALA A 71 -11.53 6.48 11.63
N ALA A 72 -12.40 5.62 11.07
CA ALA A 72 -13.74 5.35 11.58
C ALA A 72 -13.78 4.04 12.39
N ASP A 73 -14.92 3.74 13.02
CA ASP A 73 -15.14 2.46 13.72
C ASP A 73 -15.40 1.30 12.75
N GLN A 74 -14.43 1.02 11.88
CA GLN A 74 -14.49 0.01 10.83
C GLN A 74 -13.15 -0.73 10.73
N ALA A 75 -13.11 -1.81 9.94
CA ALA A 75 -11.89 -2.57 9.66
C ALA A 75 -11.05 -1.95 8.55
N THR A 76 -11.70 -1.22 7.65
CA THR A 76 -11.10 -0.58 6.50
C THR A 76 -10.91 0.91 6.76
N TYR A 77 -9.81 1.45 6.25
CA TYR A 77 -9.41 2.83 6.39
C TYR A 77 -8.72 3.30 5.11
N CYS A 78 -9.20 4.36 4.49
CA CYS A 78 -8.53 4.99 3.35
C CYS A 78 -7.76 6.22 3.81
N THR A 79 -6.48 6.28 3.47
CA THR A 79 -5.56 7.34 3.95
C THR A 79 -5.94 8.74 3.48
N LYS A 80 -6.69 8.87 2.37
CA LYS A 80 -7.04 10.16 1.76
C LYS A 80 -8.51 10.55 1.95
N LEU A 81 -9.32 9.74 2.64
CA LEU A 81 -10.71 10.09 2.95
C LEU A 81 -10.80 10.87 4.26
N THR A 82 -11.76 11.80 4.34
CA THR A 82 -12.13 12.40 5.62
C THR A 82 -12.87 11.37 6.48
N LYS A 83 -12.98 11.62 7.79
CA LYS A 83 -13.60 10.69 8.73
C LYS A 83 -15.04 10.35 8.34
N GLU A 84 -15.78 11.35 7.88
CA GLU A 84 -17.18 11.27 7.46
C GLU A 84 -17.35 10.40 6.21
N ASN A 85 -16.30 10.32 5.39
CA ASN A 85 -16.32 9.62 4.11
C ASN A 85 -15.69 8.23 4.16
N GLN A 86 -15.17 7.78 5.31
CA GLN A 86 -14.52 6.46 5.40
C GLN A 86 -15.45 5.29 5.05
N ALA A 87 -16.76 5.45 5.22
CA ALA A 87 -17.74 4.46 4.76
C ALA A 87 -17.73 4.23 3.24
N ASN A 88 -17.19 5.17 2.47
CA ASN A 88 -17.02 5.09 1.02
C ASN A 88 -15.65 4.52 0.63
N CYS A 89 -14.84 4.05 1.58
CA CYS A 89 -13.57 3.40 1.31
C CYS A 89 -13.81 2.04 0.65
N THR A 90 -13.67 2.00 -0.66
CA THR A 90 -13.83 0.81 -1.49
C THR A 90 -12.48 0.35 -2.05
N ASP A 91 -12.45 -0.86 -2.57
CA ASP A 91 -11.32 -1.35 -3.36
C ASP A 91 -11.31 -0.81 -4.81
N SER A 92 -12.17 0.18 -5.10
CA SER A 92 -12.20 0.84 -6.39
C SER A 92 -11.28 2.06 -6.39
N THR A 93 -10.89 2.48 -7.59
CA THR A 93 -10.11 3.69 -7.84
C THR A 93 -10.75 4.98 -7.27
N GLU A 94 -12.03 4.94 -6.90
CA GLU A 94 -12.84 6.03 -6.37
C GLU A 94 -12.61 6.31 -4.87
N ALA A 95 -12.06 5.33 -4.14
CA ALA A 95 -11.73 5.49 -2.71
C ALA A 95 -10.56 6.46 -2.45
N ALA A 96 -9.88 6.90 -3.53
CA ALA A 96 -8.93 7.98 -3.53
C ALA A 96 -9.60 9.23 -4.12
N THR A 97 -10.47 9.91 -3.37
CA THR A 97 -11.18 11.11 -3.86
C THR A 97 -10.23 12.27 -4.23
N VAL A 98 -8.90 12.12 -4.07
CA VAL A 98 -7.87 13.03 -4.62
C VAL A 98 -6.63 12.28 -5.17
N GLY A 99 -6.75 10.99 -5.50
CA GLY A 99 -5.65 10.19 -6.05
C GLY A 99 -4.51 9.88 -5.07
N ASN A 100 -3.88 8.72 -5.25
CA ASN A 100 -2.64 8.32 -4.57
C ASN A 100 -2.77 8.02 -3.06
N GLY A 101 -3.76 7.21 -2.69
CA GLY A 101 -3.96 6.73 -1.33
C GLY A 101 -3.70 5.23 -1.17
N PHE A 102 -3.73 4.78 0.08
CA PHE A 102 -3.80 3.38 0.45
C PHE A 102 -5.13 3.10 1.16
N MET A 103 -5.72 1.96 0.83
CA MET A 103 -6.77 1.33 1.60
C MET A 103 -6.12 0.33 2.55
N MET A 104 -6.18 0.63 3.85
CA MET A 104 -5.68 -0.24 4.89
C MET A 104 -6.82 -1.05 5.51
N THR A 105 -6.65 -2.37 5.61
CA THR A 105 -7.65 -3.28 6.19
C THR A 105 -7.01 -4.09 7.31
N LEU A 106 -7.60 -4.03 8.49
CA LEU A 106 -7.28 -4.90 9.61
C LEU A 106 -7.96 -6.24 9.40
N VAL A 107 -7.18 -7.32 9.35
CA VAL A 107 -7.64 -8.68 9.06
C VAL A 107 -7.43 -9.55 10.29
N GLY A 108 -8.45 -10.33 10.63
CA GLY A 108 -8.39 -11.33 11.70
C GLY A 108 -8.29 -10.76 13.11
N THR A 109 -8.65 -11.59 14.08
CA THR A 109 -8.53 -11.30 15.52
C THR A 109 -7.72 -12.33 16.28
N THR A 110 -7.38 -13.46 15.63
CA THR A 110 -6.68 -14.59 16.23
C THR A 110 -5.25 -14.20 16.61
N THR A 111 -4.74 -14.77 17.69
CA THR A 111 -3.43 -14.43 18.27
C THR A 111 -2.40 -15.55 18.21
N SER A 112 -2.74 -16.65 17.53
CA SER A 112 -1.85 -17.79 17.30
C SER A 112 -0.76 -17.46 16.28
N THR A 113 0.49 -17.79 16.59
CA THR A 113 1.60 -17.63 15.64
C THR A 113 1.30 -18.35 14.31
N GLY A 114 1.60 -17.69 13.18
CA GLY A 114 1.40 -18.25 11.85
C GLY A 114 0.00 -18.05 11.26
N ASN A 115 -0.95 -17.47 12.02
CA ASN A 115 -2.28 -17.15 11.51
C ASN A 115 -2.28 -16.09 10.39
N THR A 116 -3.49 -15.75 9.93
CA THR A 116 -3.74 -14.79 8.84
C THR A 116 -4.17 -13.42 9.35
N SER A 117 -4.07 -13.18 10.66
CA SER A 117 -4.32 -11.88 11.26
C SER A 117 -3.16 -10.94 10.95
N GLY A 118 -3.50 -9.79 10.40
CA GLY A 118 -2.53 -8.82 9.93
C GLY A 118 -3.19 -7.59 9.39
N VAL A 119 -2.38 -6.71 8.82
CA VAL A 119 -2.84 -5.51 8.12
C VAL A 119 -2.50 -5.65 6.65
N LYS A 120 -3.49 -5.37 5.80
CA LYS A 120 -3.31 -5.20 4.35
C LYS A 120 -3.31 -3.71 4.03
N ALA A 121 -2.42 -3.24 3.17
CA ALA A 121 -2.46 -1.91 2.58
C ALA A 121 -2.48 -2.07 1.06
N LYS A 122 -3.64 -1.84 0.45
CA LYS A 122 -3.80 -1.87 -0.99
C LYS A 122 -3.64 -0.48 -1.56
N ARG A 123 -2.84 -0.35 -2.62
CA ARG A 123 -2.70 0.87 -3.38
C ARG A 123 -4.02 1.16 -4.11
N VAL A 124 -4.65 2.30 -3.82
CA VAL A 124 -5.93 2.71 -4.44
C VAL A 124 -5.82 4.05 -5.17
N GLY A 125 -6.43 4.15 -6.34
CA GLY A 125 -6.53 5.37 -7.14
C GLY A 125 -6.16 5.17 -8.61
N ASN A 126 -6.26 6.22 -9.40
CA ASN A 126 -6.11 6.19 -10.87
C ASN A 126 -4.65 6.04 -11.37
N GLY A 127 -3.75 5.47 -10.56
CA GLY A 127 -2.35 5.27 -10.96
C GLY A 127 -2.18 4.03 -11.84
N GLN A 128 -1.04 3.94 -12.53
CA GLN A 128 -0.66 2.74 -13.30
C GLN A 128 -0.45 1.50 -12.40
N TYR A 129 -0.15 1.70 -11.12
CA TYR A 129 0.21 0.63 -10.18
C TYR A 129 -0.94 0.24 -9.27
N SER A 130 -1.16 -1.06 -9.10
CA SER A 130 -2.12 -1.70 -8.21
C SER A 130 -1.46 -2.88 -7.49
N TYR A 131 -0.85 -2.60 -6.34
CA TYR A 131 -0.24 -3.62 -5.47
C TYR A 131 -0.85 -3.60 -4.07
N THR A 132 -0.68 -4.71 -3.35
CA THR A 132 -1.09 -4.87 -1.96
C THR A 132 0.10 -5.26 -1.11
N ILE A 133 0.33 -4.53 -0.03
CA ILE A 133 1.30 -4.89 1.00
C ILE A 133 0.55 -5.57 2.13
N TYR A 134 1.02 -6.72 2.60
CA TYR A 134 0.42 -7.45 3.70
C TYR A 134 1.45 -7.79 4.77
N LYS A 135 1.11 -7.53 6.03
CA LYS A 135 1.96 -7.83 7.18
C LYS A 135 1.14 -8.50 8.27
N LYS A 136 1.50 -9.74 8.60
CA LYS A 136 0.97 -10.46 9.76
C LYS A 136 1.39 -9.77 11.04
N TYR A 137 0.52 -9.76 12.05
CA TYR A 137 0.83 -9.12 13.32
C TYR A 137 1.91 -9.86 14.10
N ASP A 138 1.86 -11.20 14.11
CA ASP A 138 2.74 -12.07 14.89
C ASP A 138 3.97 -12.58 14.12
N ASP A 139 4.17 -12.16 12.87
CA ASP A 139 5.30 -12.58 12.04
C ASP A 139 6.41 -11.52 12.08
N PRO A 140 7.65 -11.84 12.50
CA PRO A 140 8.76 -10.89 12.46
C PRO A 140 9.30 -10.64 11.04
N ALA A 141 8.99 -11.47 10.04
CA ALA A 141 9.49 -11.33 8.67
C ALA A 141 9.03 -10.03 8.00
N GLN A 142 9.74 -9.52 7.00
CA GLN A 142 9.32 -8.32 6.26
C GLN A 142 7.88 -8.48 5.71
N ALA A 143 7.17 -7.36 5.55
CA ALA A 143 5.87 -7.40 4.91
C ALA A 143 5.96 -8.01 3.50
N GLN A 144 4.88 -8.67 3.10
CA GLN A 144 4.71 -9.24 1.78
C GLN A 144 4.14 -8.16 0.86
N CYS A 145 4.50 -8.21 -0.42
CA CYS A 145 3.98 -7.32 -1.45
C CYS A 145 3.51 -8.20 -2.60
N GLU A 146 2.29 -7.95 -3.04
CA GLU A 146 1.61 -8.68 -4.12
C GLU A 146 1.17 -7.70 -5.19
N GLY A 147 1.53 -8.00 -6.44
CA GLY A 147 1.17 -7.22 -7.62
C GLY A 147 0.54 -8.11 -8.68
N THR A 148 -0.44 -7.60 -9.41
CA THR A 148 -1.17 -8.39 -10.42
C THR A 148 -0.61 -8.22 -11.83
N THR A 149 -0.03 -7.07 -12.14
CA THR A 149 0.60 -6.79 -13.44
C THR A 149 2.11 -6.94 -13.38
N ASP A 150 2.77 -7.12 -14.54
CA ASP A 150 4.23 -7.21 -14.61
C ASP A 150 4.94 -5.99 -13.97
N ASP A 151 4.38 -4.79 -14.16
CA ASP A 151 4.88 -3.55 -13.55
C ASP A 151 4.75 -3.57 -12.02
N ASP A 152 3.62 -4.06 -11.50
CA ASP A 152 3.39 -4.20 -10.06
C ASP A 152 4.29 -5.25 -9.43
N GLN A 153 4.48 -6.38 -10.11
CA GLN A 153 5.38 -7.45 -9.68
C GLN A 153 6.84 -6.95 -9.66
N ALA A 154 7.24 -6.16 -10.66
CA ALA A 154 8.56 -5.52 -10.69
C ALA A 154 8.75 -4.44 -9.62
N LEU A 155 7.67 -3.83 -9.13
CA LEU A 155 7.70 -2.96 -7.96
C LEU A 155 7.79 -3.78 -6.65
N CYS A 156 7.04 -4.86 -6.53
CA CYS A 156 7.07 -5.72 -5.35
C CYS A 156 8.39 -6.49 -5.20
N ALA A 157 9.00 -6.94 -6.29
CA ALA A 157 10.33 -7.54 -6.30
C ALA A 157 11.37 -6.56 -5.75
N ASP A 158 11.31 -5.31 -6.21
CA ASP A 158 12.17 -4.23 -5.73
C ASP A 158 11.94 -3.90 -4.25
N TYR A 159 10.69 -3.84 -3.79
CA TYR A 159 10.35 -3.65 -2.37
C TYR A 159 10.92 -4.77 -1.48
N LYS A 160 10.95 -6.00 -1.98
CA LYS A 160 11.52 -7.18 -1.31
C LYS A 160 13.05 -7.25 -1.41
N GLY A 161 13.67 -6.44 -2.26
CA GLY A 161 15.10 -6.52 -2.57
C GLY A 161 15.50 -7.80 -3.31
N VAL A 162 14.60 -8.35 -4.13
CA VAL A 162 14.86 -9.56 -4.94
C VAL A 162 14.80 -9.24 -6.44
N ASP A 163 15.59 -9.97 -7.23
CA ASP A 163 15.66 -9.75 -8.69
C ASP A 163 14.46 -10.35 -9.45
N THR A 164 13.82 -11.37 -8.88
CA THR A 164 12.64 -12.05 -9.46
C THR A 164 11.50 -12.07 -8.47
N TYR A 165 10.31 -11.65 -8.91
CA TYR A 165 9.09 -11.78 -8.13
C TYR A 165 8.74 -13.26 -7.95
N ALA A 166 8.49 -13.66 -6.70
CA ALA A 166 7.91 -14.95 -6.36
C ALA A 166 6.61 -14.67 -5.61
N GLU A 167 5.49 -15.14 -6.15
CA GLU A 167 4.18 -15.00 -5.50
C GLU A 167 4.24 -15.62 -4.08
N PRO A 168 3.81 -14.90 -3.04
CA PRO A 168 3.73 -15.45 -1.70
C PRO A 168 2.66 -16.56 -1.62
N ALA A 169 2.95 -17.62 -0.87
CA ALA A 169 2.18 -18.86 -0.82
C ALA A 169 0.80 -18.78 -0.09
N TYR A 170 0.07 -17.65 -0.16
CA TYR A 170 -1.21 -17.46 0.53
C TYR A 170 -2.45 -17.33 -0.38
N GLU A 171 -2.28 -17.21 -1.70
CA GLU A 171 -3.40 -17.02 -2.64
C GLU A 171 -4.17 -18.29 -3.06
N SER A 172 -4.22 -19.35 -2.24
CA SER A 172 -5.08 -20.51 -2.53
C SER A 172 -6.30 -20.65 -1.61
N SER A 173 -6.69 -19.65 -0.80
CA SER A 173 -7.80 -19.82 0.16
C SER A 173 -8.87 -18.73 0.23
N THR A 174 -9.01 -17.85 -0.77
CA THR A 174 -10.11 -16.87 -0.82
C THR A 174 -10.79 -16.75 -2.19
N LEU A 175 -10.93 -17.87 -2.91
CA LEU A 175 -11.90 -18.02 -4.00
C LEU A 175 -12.64 -19.37 -3.86
N GLN A 176 -13.51 -19.45 -2.85
CA GLN A 176 -14.73 -20.26 -2.85
C GLN A 176 -15.80 -19.52 -2.05
#